data_AF-A0A1W0A7X9-F1
#
_entry.id   AF-A0A1W0A7X9-F1
#
_cell.length_a   1.000
_cell.length_b   1.000
_cell.length_c   1.000
_cell.angle_alpha   90.00
_cell.angle_beta   90.00
_cell.angle_gamma   90.00
#
_symmetry.space_group_name_H-M   'P 1'
#
loop_
_entity.id
_entity.type
_entity.pdbx_description
1 polymer ?
#
loop_
_entity_poly.entity_id
_entity_poly.type
_entity_poly.pdbx_seq_one_letter_code
_entity_poly.pdbx_strand_id
1 'polypeptide(L)'
;MSVYKMKLTWLVLLSMILAVRSQEEIVAVPEGLVATQRPEDTLKIAALNERLTNAENDVKECKTSLEAMTAEKQQLTDKVKHAEDVGDAAQKAAKEEAKASVKAEQQLAEYKRTHIEALAVEIKARELAQREVLTERENRGKLAKELQEHKEAVDLLKNEMAKEMTKTLDIRDEAKKVKSELAETLASLEQLLIDHKELKAVHDQALDHLAHPMLADYLKARGNELGVMRPELRAALEKARAVIRVPEDVAKAVAQGKDVLLQSHESLRSNVIPFVGDKHASTVTLIVISLLMAPPVYAVVLFVRGLQRRLQAQHFVLVLNFLAMCFFLAMGISSILFHVDVLQSVQQGNPATYTLLQLMILAFFLVHLGWSVVYGLVVTPTNVQIGQWIHILVSLAIITHYYENIWSKAMLDQDHQVHVGTFFLYALVYMLGLVPAMLAAAYTKVESKRS
;
A
#
# COMPACT_ATOMS: atom_id res chain seq x y z
N MET A 1 65.89 12.99 29.28
CA MET A 1 66.24 12.55 30.65
C MET A 1 66.87 11.18 30.51
N SER A 2 68.09 10.97 31.01
CA SER A 2 69.08 9.95 30.59
C SER A 2 70.12 10.49 29.60
N VAL A 3 71.37 10.07 29.79
CA VAL A 3 72.63 10.35 29.07
C VAL A 3 73.55 11.48 29.59
N TYR A 4 73.06 12.57 30.19
CA TYR A 4 73.97 13.69 30.59
C TYR A 4 74.59 13.66 32.00
N LYS A 5 74.22 12.70 32.86
CA LYS A 5 74.77 12.62 34.23
C LYS A 5 75.99 11.71 34.40
N MET A 6 76.51 11.10 33.34
CA MET A 6 77.56 10.07 33.43
C MET A 6 78.94 10.51 32.92
N LYS A 7 79.07 11.73 32.39
CA LYS A 7 80.36 12.28 31.91
C LYS A 7 81.02 13.29 32.87
N LEU A 8 80.37 13.69 33.97
CA LEU A 8 80.93 14.64 34.93
C LEU A 8 81.74 13.98 36.08
N THR A 9 81.67 12.65 36.20
CA THR A 9 82.42 11.89 37.23
C THR A 9 83.80 11.44 36.77
N TRP A 10 84.12 11.56 35.48
CA TRP A 10 85.44 11.19 34.92
C TRP A 10 86.43 12.35 34.82
N LEU A 11 86.00 13.59 35.05
CA LEU A 11 86.86 14.79 34.98
C LEU A 11 87.29 15.36 36.34
N VAL A 12 86.71 14.85 37.44
CA VAL A 12 87.13 15.22 38.82
C VAL A 12 88.27 14.31 39.34
N LEU A 13 88.54 13.19 38.67
CA LEU A 13 89.62 12.25 39.05
C LEU A 13 90.97 12.55 38.36
N LEU A 14 91.04 13.48 37.41
CA LEU A 14 92.28 13.84 36.71
C LEU A 14 92.97 15.12 37.24
N SER A 15 92.32 15.87 38.14
CA SER A 15 92.89 17.10 38.74
C SER A 15 93.56 16.87 40.11
N MET A 16 93.68 15.62 40.57
CA MET A 16 94.28 15.26 41.86
C MET A 16 95.63 14.51 41.76
N ILE A 17 96.22 14.37 40.56
CA ILE A 17 97.48 13.62 40.32
C ILE A 17 98.58 14.50 39.66
N LEU A 18 98.59 15.82 39.90
CA LEU A 18 99.68 16.71 39.42
C LEU A 18 100.10 17.76 40.45
N ALA A 19 100.06 17.39 41.73
CA ALA A 19 100.60 18.20 42.84
C ALA A 19 101.45 17.33 43.78
N VAL A 20 102.37 16.54 43.22
CA VAL A 20 103.41 15.85 44.00
C VAL A 20 104.67 15.79 43.13
N ARG A 21 105.78 16.36 43.67
CA ARG A 21 107.19 16.02 43.38
C ARG A 21 107.95 16.86 42.32
N SER A 22 108.59 17.94 42.78
CA SER A 22 110.07 18.09 42.89
C SER A 22 110.35 19.47 43.51
N GLN A 23 110.82 19.54 44.77
CA GLN A 23 112.24 19.73 45.14
C GLN A 23 112.79 21.09 44.67
N GLU A 24 113.34 21.97 45.50
CA GLU A 24 114.38 21.71 46.50
C GLU A 24 114.53 22.87 47.51
N GLU A 25 115.04 22.51 48.68
CA GLU A 25 115.49 23.37 49.77
C GLU A 25 116.71 24.22 49.36
N ILE A 26 116.80 25.46 49.86
CA ILE A 26 118.10 26.05 50.19
C ILE A 26 118.03 26.65 51.60
N VAL A 27 118.71 25.94 52.50
CA VAL A 27 119.01 26.29 53.88
C VAL A 27 120.22 27.23 53.91
N ALA A 28 120.15 28.24 54.78
CA ALA A 28 121.21 29.17 55.12
C ALA A 28 122.41 28.49 55.80
N VAL A 29 123.62 29.06 55.71
CA VAL A 29 124.63 29.13 56.80
C VAL A 29 125.74 30.15 56.41
N PRO A 30 126.37 30.85 57.39
CA PRO A 30 127.25 32.01 57.18
C PRO A 30 128.75 31.67 57.34
N GLU A 31 129.63 32.63 57.03
CA GLU A 31 130.89 32.95 57.78
C GLU A 31 131.69 34.07 57.10
N GLY A 32 132.47 34.82 57.89
CA GLY A 32 133.24 35.99 57.44
C GLY A 32 134.77 35.82 57.42
N LEU A 33 135.45 36.97 57.27
CA LEU A 33 136.88 37.32 57.45
C LEU A 33 137.88 37.30 56.27
N VAL A 34 138.12 38.52 55.72
CA VAL A 34 139.38 39.33 55.63
C VAL A 34 140.65 38.85 54.86
N ALA A 35 141.17 39.81 54.05
CA ALA A 35 142.54 40.03 53.51
C ALA A 35 143.02 39.10 52.36
N THR A 36 143.72 39.50 51.29
CA THR A 36 144.59 40.66 50.99
C THR A 36 144.83 40.75 49.46
N GLN A 37 145.06 41.97 48.97
CA GLN A 37 145.66 42.43 47.69
C GLN A 37 146.21 41.41 46.65
N ARG A 38 145.73 41.50 45.39
CA ARG A 38 146.52 41.92 44.21
C ARG A 38 145.63 42.11 42.96
N PRO A 39 146.02 42.98 42.01
CA PRO A 39 145.14 43.53 40.99
C PRO A 39 145.31 42.79 39.66
N GLU A 40 144.33 41.98 39.25
CA GLU A 40 144.15 41.47 37.87
C GLU A 40 142.99 40.46 37.88
N ASP A 41 141.76 40.91 38.11
CA ASP A 41 140.54 40.15 37.72
C ASP A 41 139.25 40.99 37.91
N THR A 42 139.38 42.32 37.93
CA THR A 42 138.26 43.28 37.88
C THR A 42 137.43 43.16 36.59
N LEU A 43 137.95 42.46 35.57
CA LEU A 43 137.24 42.13 34.34
C LEU A 43 136.25 40.95 34.50
N LYS A 44 136.51 39.98 35.39
CA LYS A 44 135.59 38.83 35.60
C LYS A 44 134.41 39.19 36.49
N ILE A 45 134.61 40.09 37.46
CA ILE A 45 133.52 40.60 38.32
C ILE A 45 132.60 41.55 37.54
N ALA A 46 133.14 42.35 36.61
CA ALA A 46 132.34 43.14 35.69
C ALA A 46 131.51 42.26 34.74
N ALA A 47 132.10 41.20 34.17
CA ALA A 47 131.40 40.27 33.28
C ALA A 47 130.33 39.41 34.01
N LEU A 48 130.53 39.09 35.29
CA LEU A 48 129.53 38.39 36.11
C LEU A 48 128.39 39.30 36.54
N ASN A 49 128.68 40.57 36.87
CA ASN A 49 127.63 41.56 37.12
C ASN A 49 126.82 41.86 35.86
N GLU A 50 127.45 41.94 34.69
CA GLU A 50 126.77 42.10 33.40
C GLU A 50 125.83 40.91 33.10
N ARG A 51 126.29 39.68 33.36
CA ARG A 51 125.46 38.46 33.25
C ARG A 51 124.32 38.43 34.27
N LEU A 52 124.55 38.89 35.50
CA LEU A 52 123.50 38.98 36.52
C LEU A 52 122.44 40.02 36.13
N THR A 53 122.86 41.21 35.66
CA THR A 53 121.93 42.23 35.16
C THR A 53 121.18 41.78 33.92
N ASN A 54 121.81 41.02 33.01
CA ASN A 54 121.11 40.43 31.87
C ASN A 54 120.11 39.37 32.32
N ALA A 55 120.48 38.48 33.25
CA ALA A 55 119.54 37.50 33.80
C ALA A 55 118.38 38.15 34.58
N GLU A 56 118.62 39.23 35.33
CA GLU A 56 117.56 40.00 35.99
C GLU A 56 116.64 40.70 34.99
N ASN A 57 117.19 41.20 33.88
CA ASN A 57 116.41 41.77 32.79
C ASN A 57 115.58 40.70 32.08
N ASP A 58 116.16 39.54 31.77
CA ASP A 58 115.46 38.40 31.18
C ASP A 58 114.33 37.88 32.10
N VAL A 59 114.57 37.85 33.42
CA VAL A 59 113.54 37.48 34.41
C VAL A 59 112.44 38.53 34.50
N LYS A 60 112.77 39.83 34.43
CA LYS A 60 111.77 40.90 34.36
C LYS A 60 110.94 40.81 33.08
N GLU A 61 111.58 40.58 31.95
CA GLU A 61 110.93 40.43 30.65
C GLU A 61 110.00 39.20 30.64
N CYS A 62 110.49 38.08 31.18
CA CYS A 62 109.70 36.86 31.34
C CYS A 62 108.52 37.04 32.31
N LYS A 63 108.69 37.82 33.39
CA LYS A 63 107.60 38.17 34.31
C LYS A 63 106.56 39.07 33.64
N THR A 64 106.98 40.08 32.88
CA THR A 64 106.05 40.92 32.11
C THR A 64 105.32 40.13 31.03
N SER A 65 106.00 39.18 30.38
CA SER A 65 105.38 38.27 29.41
C SER A 65 104.40 37.31 30.07
N LEU A 66 104.69 36.81 31.28
CA LEU A 66 103.79 35.96 32.04
C LEU A 66 102.54 36.74 32.47
N GLU A 67 102.70 37.97 32.96
CA GLU A 67 101.59 38.86 33.33
C GLU A 67 100.71 39.18 32.11
N ALA A 68 101.32 39.47 30.95
CA ALA A 68 100.60 39.65 29.68
C ALA A 68 99.82 38.40 29.25
N MET A 69 100.43 37.22 29.32
CA MET A 69 99.77 35.94 28.98
C MET A 69 98.64 35.61 29.97
N THR A 70 98.78 35.96 31.25
CA THR A 70 97.69 35.79 32.23
C THR A 70 96.54 36.76 31.98
N ALA A 71 96.82 38.00 31.58
CA ALA A 71 95.78 38.97 31.19
C ALA A 71 95.06 38.53 29.90
N GLU A 72 95.78 38.01 28.92
CA GLU A 72 95.21 37.47 27.68
C GLU A 72 94.35 36.22 27.96
N LYS A 73 94.81 35.32 28.82
CA LYS A 73 94.03 34.16 29.27
C LYS A 73 92.75 34.57 29.97
N GLN A 74 92.80 35.59 30.82
CA GLN A 74 91.61 36.14 31.49
C GLN A 74 90.63 36.70 30.46
N GLN A 75 91.12 37.50 29.50
CA GLN A 75 90.31 38.08 28.43
C GLN A 75 89.68 37.00 27.52
N LEU A 76 90.40 35.92 27.21
CA LEU A 76 89.86 34.78 26.46
C LEU A 76 88.81 34.03 27.28
N THR A 77 89.02 33.87 28.58
CA THR A 77 88.03 33.24 29.47
C THR A 77 86.75 34.05 29.54
N ASP A 78 86.85 35.38 29.65
CA ASP A 78 85.69 36.27 29.64
C ASP A 78 84.95 36.25 28.30
N LYS A 79 85.69 36.18 27.17
CA LYS A 79 85.10 36.03 25.83
C LYS A 79 84.39 34.68 25.66
N VAL A 80 84.96 33.58 26.15
CA VAL A 80 84.33 32.26 26.11
C VAL A 80 83.05 32.26 26.94
N LYS A 81 83.10 32.81 28.15
CA LYS A 81 81.92 32.93 29.02
C LYS A 81 80.82 33.77 28.39
N HIS A 82 81.18 34.91 27.78
CA HIS A 82 80.21 35.73 27.05
C HIS A 82 79.61 34.98 25.85
N ALA A 83 80.41 34.21 25.11
CA ALA A 83 79.91 33.40 23.99
C ALA A 83 78.99 32.27 24.46
N GLU A 84 79.27 31.64 25.60
CA GLU A 84 78.39 30.65 26.25
C GLU A 84 77.06 31.28 26.67
N ASP A 85 77.09 32.44 27.34
CA ASP A 85 75.88 33.16 27.76
C ASP A 85 75.01 33.57 26.56
N VAL A 86 75.62 34.04 25.48
CA VAL A 86 74.93 34.37 24.21
C VAL A 86 74.37 33.09 23.55
N GLY A 87 75.11 31.99 23.58
CA GLY A 87 74.67 30.69 23.06
C GLY A 87 73.44 30.15 23.81
N ASP A 88 73.45 30.23 25.13
CA ASP A 88 72.32 29.81 25.98
C ASP A 88 71.10 30.72 25.80
N ALA A 89 71.31 32.03 25.68
CA ALA A 89 70.25 32.98 25.37
C ALA A 89 69.62 32.70 23.99
N ALA A 90 70.43 32.46 22.97
CA ALA A 90 69.98 32.11 21.63
C ALA A 90 69.24 30.76 21.62
N GLN A 91 69.73 29.75 22.34
CA GLN A 91 69.05 28.46 22.45
C GLN A 91 67.69 28.59 23.16
N LYS A 92 67.60 29.43 24.20
CA LYS A 92 66.34 29.70 24.90
C LYS A 92 65.36 30.45 23.99
N ALA A 93 65.82 31.45 23.26
CA ALA A 93 64.99 32.18 22.29
C ALA A 93 64.46 31.26 21.19
N ALA A 94 65.32 30.42 20.59
CA ALA A 94 64.92 29.46 19.57
C ALA A 94 63.90 28.42 20.09
N LYS A 95 64.04 27.97 21.35
CA LYS A 95 63.06 27.07 21.99
C LYS A 95 61.70 27.74 22.19
N GLU A 96 61.66 29.01 22.59
CA GLU A 96 60.40 29.73 22.76
C GLU A 96 59.74 30.06 21.42
N GLU A 97 60.52 30.43 20.40
CA GLU A 97 60.02 30.63 19.03
C GLU A 97 59.45 29.33 18.43
N ALA A 98 60.16 28.21 18.60
CA ALA A 98 59.65 26.90 18.16
C ALA A 98 58.35 26.51 18.87
N LYS A 99 58.23 26.76 20.19
CA LYS A 99 56.97 26.54 20.92
C LYS A 99 55.84 27.45 20.42
N ALA A 100 56.14 28.70 20.11
CA ALA A 100 55.16 29.64 19.59
C ALA A 100 54.69 29.21 18.18
N SER A 101 55.61 28.78 17.32
CA SER A 101 55.29 28.25 15.99
C SER A 101 54.40 27.00 16.08
N VAL A 102 54.74 26.05 16.94
CA VAL A 102 53.92 24.83 17.14
C VAL A 102 52.51 25.17 17.65
N LYS A 103 52.39 26.13 18.58
CA LYS A 103 51.07 26.59 19.05
C LYS A 103 50.26 27.25 17.92
N ALA A 104 50.89 28.08 17.10
CA ALA A 104 50.23 28.72 15.96
C ALA A 104 49.75 27.70 14.92
N GLU A 105 50.57 26.67 14.62
CA GLU A 105 50.17 25.58 13.73
C GLU A 105 49.02 24.74 14.29
N GLN A 106 49.03 24.47 15.61
CA GLN A 106 47.93 23.76 16.27
C GLN A 106 46.62 24.56 16.20
N GLN A 107 46.66 25.87 16.47
CA GLN A 107 45.49 26.75 16.34
C GLN A 107 44.99 26.83 14.90
N LEU A 108 45.89 26.89 13.92
CA LEU A 108 45.52 26.88 12.50
C LEU A 108 44.88 25.54 12.10
N ALA A 109 45.38 24.41 12.60
CA ALA A 109 44.81 23.09 12.36
C ALA A 109 43.42 22.94 12.98
N GLU A 110 43.24 23.43 14.22
CA GLU A 110 41.95 23.43 14.92
C GLU A 110 40.92 24.34 14.22
N TYR A 111 41.34 25.52 13.77
CA TYR A 111 40.51 26.40 12.95
C TYR A 111 40.09 25.75 11.63
N LYS A 112 41.03 25.11 10.91
CA LYS A 112 40.71 24.39 9.66
C LYS A 112 39.72 23.26 9.91
N ARG A 113 39.91 22.50 10.98
CA ARG A 113 39.01 21.40 11.34
C ARG A 113 37.60 21.89 11.65
N THR A 114 37.45 22.90 12.50
CA THR A 114 36.15 23.48 12.85
C THR A 114 35.47 24.11 11.64
N HIS A 115 36.22 24.75 10.74
CA HIS A 115 35.68 25.31 9.50
C HIS A 115 35.20 24.23 8.53
N ILE A 116 35.95 23.13 8.37
CA ILE A 116 35.53 21.98 7.54
C ILE A 116 34.27 21.32 8.13
N GLU A 117 34.20 21.16 9.46
CA GLU A 117 33.02 20.63 10.14
C GLU A 117 31.80 21.54 9.92
N ALA A 118 31.95 22.87 10.01
CA ALA A 118 30.88 23.83 9.73
C ALA A 118 30.41 23.77 8.27
N LEU A 119 31.33 23.71 7.30
CA LEU A 119 30.99 23.56 5.89
C LEU A 119 30.28 22.23 5.60
N ALA A 120 30.69 21.14 6.26
CA ALA A 120 30.04 19.84 6.10
C ALA A 120 28.59 19.85 6.63
N VAL A 121 28.33 20.58 7.72
CA VAL A 121 26.96 20.78 8.23
C VAL A 121 26.13 21.61 7.26
N GLU A 122 26.68 22.69 6.71
CA GLU A 122 25.97 23.53 5.74
C GLU A 122 25.65 22.77 4.43
N ILE A 123 26.61 21.98 3.92
CA ILE A 123 26.40 21.13 2.74
C ILE A 123 25.27 20.12 3.00
N LYS A 124 25.28 19.43 4.15
CA LYS A 124 24.19 18.51 4.53
C LYS A 124 22.84 19.21 4.63
N ALA A 125 22.80 20.43 5.19
CA ALA A 125 21.57 21.21 5.27
C ALA A 125 21.05 21.60 3.87
N ARG A 126 21.94 22.00 2.95
CA ARG A 126 21.58 22.30 1.56
C ARG A 126 21.11 21.07 0.79
N GLU A 127 21.74 19.91 0.98
CA GLU A 127 21.31 18.65 0.37
C GLU A 127 19.92 18.22 0.85
N LEU A 128 19.63 18.36 2.15
CA LEU A 128 18.30 18.09 2.70
C LEU A 128 17.25 19.04 2.11
N ALA A 129 17.52 20.34 2.09
CA ALA A 129 16.62 21.32 1.48
C ALA A 129 16.38 21.04 -0.01
N GLN A 130 17.41 20.62 -0.76
CA GLN A 130 17.27 20.26 -2.16
C GLN A 130 16.41 19.01 -2.36
N ARG A 131 16.53 18.00 -1.49
CA ARG A 131 15.66 16.81 -1.51
C ARG A 131 14.21 17.17 -1.22
N GLU A 132 13.96 18.01 -0.22
CA GLU A 132 12.61 18.49 0.10
C GLU A 132 11.98 19.23 -1.09
N VAL A 133 12.72 20.12 -1.76
CA VAL A 133 12.25 20.83 -2.95
C VAL A 133 11.92 19.87 -4.10
N LEU A 134 12.73 18.81 -4.29
CA LEU A 134 12.45 17.78 -5.30
C LEU A 134 11.17 17.01 -4.97
N THR A 135 10.98 16.60 -3.71
CA THR A 135 9.75 15.92 -3.28
C THR A 135 8.51 16.80 -3.42
N GLU A 136 8.61 18.09 -3.07
CA GLU A 136 7.52 19.05 -3.27
C GLU A 136 7.20 19.25 -4.76
N ARG A 137 8.21 19.27 -5.63
CA ARG A 137 8.02 19.37 -7.08
C ARG A 137 7.33 18.13 -7.65
N GLU A 138 7.70 16.93 -7.19
CA GLU A 138 7.02 15.69 -7.56
C GLU A 138 5.57 15.66 -7.06
N ASN A 139 5.33 16.07 -5.81
CA ASN A 139 4.00 16.16 -5.23
C ASN A 139 3.11 17.15 -5.99
N ARG A 140 3.63 18.34 -6.32
CA ARG A 140 2.94 19.31 -7.19
C ARG A 140 2.65 18.74 -8.58
N GLY A 141 3.57 17.96 -9.14
CA GLY A 141 3.38 17.28 -10.42
C GLY A 141 2.25 16.24 -10.38
N LYS A 142 2.16 15.45 -9.30
CA LYS A 142 1.06 14.49 -9.07
C LYS A 142 -0.28 15.22 -8.90
N LEU A 143 -0.32 16.26 -8.04
CA LEU A 143 -1.52 17.06 -7.81
C LEU A 143 -2.01 17.74 -9.09
N ALA A 144 -1.10 18.22 -9.95
CA ALA A 144 -1.47 18.81 -11.24
C ALA A 144 -2.11 17.78 -12.20
N LYS A 145 -1.63 16.53 -12.20
CA LYS A 145 -2.23 15.43 -12.97
C LYS A 145 -3.60 15.06 -12.43
N GLU A 146 -3.74 14.88 -11.12
CA GLU A 146 -5.04 14.60 -10.47
C GLU A 146 -6.04 15.72 -10.76
N LEU A 147 -5.62 16.99 -10.71
CA LEU A 147 -6.48 18.12 -11.04
C LEU A 147 -6.92 18.10 -12.52
N GLN A 148 -6.03 17.69 -13.43
CA GLN A 148 -6.37 17.55 -14.85
C GLN A 148 -7.37 16.40 -15.07
N GLU A 149 -7.13 15.24 -14.48
CA GLU A 149 -8.05 14.08 -14.55
C GLU A 149 -9.43 14.44 -13.98
N HIS A 150 -9.47 15.17 -12.86
CA HIS A 150 -10.74 15.65 -12.29
C HIS A 150 -11.45 16.67 -13.19
N LYS A 151 -10.72 17.57 -13.86
CA LYS A 151 -11.33 18.49 -14.84
C LYS A 151 -11.93 17.74 -16.01
N GLU A 152 -11.21 16.77 -16.57
CA GLU A 152 -11.70 15.94 -17.68
C GLU A 152 -12.94 15.12 -17.25
N ALA A 153 -12.96 14.58 -16.03
CA ALA A 153 -14.11 13.88 -15.48
C ALA A 153 -15.33 14.80 -15.27
N VAL A 154 -15.12 16.04 -14.81
CA VAL A 154 -16.19 17.03 -14.66
C VAL A 154 -16.77 17.43 -16.02
N ASP A 155 -15.93 17.62 -17.04
CA ASP A 155 -16.38 17.95 -18.39
C ASP A 155 -17.17 16.79 -19.03
N LEU A 156 -16.76 15.54 -18.79
CA LEU A 156 -17.52 14.36 -19.19
C LEU A 156 -18.89 14.29 -18.50
N LEU A 157 -18.93 14.48 -17.17
CA LEU A 157 -20.19 14.52 -16.41
C LEU A 157 -21.11 15.64 -16.88
N LYS A 158 -20.57 16.81 -17.22
CA LYS A 158 -21.35 17.93 -17.76
C LYS A 158 -21.97 17.58 -19.11
N ASN A 159 -21.22 16.89 -19.99
CA ASN A 159 -21.73 16.43 -21.27
C ASN A 159 -22.79 15.33 -21.13
N GLU A 160 -22.60 14.38 -20.21
CA GLU A 160 -23.60 13.36 -19.90
C GLU A 160 -24.88 13.97 -19.30
N MET A 161 -24.73 14.93 -18.38
CA MET A 161 -25.85 15.65 -17.80
C MET A 161 -26.63 16.44 -18.87
N ALA A 162 -25.93 17.10 -19.80
CA ALA A 162 -26.57 17.78 -20.93
C ALA A 162 -27.36 16.79 -21.81
N LYS A 163 -26.81 15.60 -22.07
CA LYS A 163 -27.47 14.55 -22.85
C LYS A 163 -28.70 13.95 -22.15
N GLU A 164 -28.63 13.74 -20.83
CA GLU A 164 -29.80 13.29 -20.06
C GLU A 164 -30.86 14.41 -19.93
N MET A 165 -30.43 15.67 -19.88
CA MET A 165 -31.34 16.82 -19.90
C MET A 165 -32.08 16.93 -21.24
N THR A 166 -31.43 16.67 -22.37
CA THR A 166 -32.13 16.64 -23.67
C THR A 166 -33.10 15.47 -23.76
N LYS A 167 -32.69 14.26 -23.34
CA LYS A 167 -33.59 13.09 -23.33
C LYS A 167 -34.83 13.30 -22.44
N THR A 168 -34.65 13.91 -21.28
CA THR A 168 -35.79 14.19 -20.37
C THR A 168 -36.73 15.24 -20.94
N LEU A 169 -36.23 16.21 -21.73
CA LEU A 169 -37.09 17.12 -22.49
C LEU A 169 -37.86 16.39 -23.60
N ASP A 170 -37.19 15.51 -24.35
CA ASP A 170 -37.82 14.71 -25.41
C ASP A 170 -38.93 13.81 -24.85
N ILE A 171 -38.64 13.07 -23.78
CA ILE A 171 -39.64 12.23 -23.08
C ILE A 171 -40.81 13.07 -22.56
N ARG A 172 -40.55 14.30 -22.09
CA ARG A 172 -41.60 15.19 -21.61
C ARG A 172 -42.52 15.64 -22.74
N ASP A 173 -41.97 15.90 -23.91
CA ASP A 173 -42.76 16.32 -25.07
C ASP A 173 -43.51 15.13 -25.70
N GLU A 174 -42.91 13.93 -25.73
CA GLU A 174 -43.61 12.69 -26.07
C GLU A 174 -44.74 12.39 -25.08
N ALA A 175 -44.53 12.57 -23.78
CA ALA A 175 -45.57 12.38 -22.76
C ALA A 175 -46.72 13.39 -22.93
N LYS A 176 -46.45 14.63 -23.36
CA LYS A 176 -47.52 15.58 -23.71
C LYS A 176 -48.32 15.10 -24.93
N LYS A 177 -47.64 14.57 -25.95
CA LYS A 177 -48.27 14.04 -27.16
C LYS A 177 -49.14 12.81 -26.86
N VAL A 178 -48.62 11.87 -26.08
CA VAL A 178 -49.39 10.70 -25.61
C VAL A 178 -50.57 11.14 -24.76
N LYS A 179 -50.43 12.19 -23.93
CA LYS A 179 -51.54 12.74 -23.16
C LYS A 179 -52.63 13.34 -24.06
N SER A 180 -52.29 14.01 -25.15
CA SER A 180 -53.29 14.49 -26.12
C SER A 180 -53.96 13.33 -26.88
N GLU A 181 -53.20 12.32 -27.30
CA GLU A 181 -53.75 11.11 -27.94
C GLU A 181 -54.64 10.32 -26.96
N LEU A 182 -54.28 10.27 -25.68
CA LEU A 182 -55.11 9.68 -24.64
C LEU A 182 -56.41 10.47 -24.42
N ALA A 183 -56.37 11.79 -24.51
CA ALA A 183 -57.58 12.62 -24.42
C ALA A 183 -58.52 12.38 -25.62
N GLU A 184 -57.96 12.24 -26.83
CA GLU A 184 -58.75 11.90 -28.03
C GLU A 184 -59.32 10.48 -27.95
N THR A 185 -58.54 9.50 -27.49
CA THR A 185 -59.04 8.12 -27.32
C THR A 185 -60.06 8.03 -26.19
N LEU A 186 -59.92 8.79 -25.10
CA LEU A 186 -60.95 8.89 -24.06
C LEU A 186 -62.25 9.48 -24.60
N ALA A 187 -62.18 10.54 -25.43
CA ALA A 187 -63.37 11.08 -26.09
C ALA A 187 -64.01 10.04 -27.04
N SER A 188 -63.21 9.27 -27.76
CA SER A 188 -63.70 8.17 -28.60
C SER A 188 -64.31 7.03 -27.77
N LEU A 189 -63.76 6.73 -26.60
CA LEU A 189 -64.26 5.73 -25.67
C LEU A 189 -65.58 6.17 -25.03
N GLU A 190 -65.72 7.44 -24.67
CA GLU A 190 -66.99 8.00 -24.21
C GLU A 190 -68.07 7.88 -25.28
N GLN A 191 -67.72 8.16 -26.55
CA GLN A 191 -68.62 7.93 -27.68
C GLN A 191 -68.98 6.44 -27.83
N LEU A 192 -68.00 5.54 -27.75
CA LEU A 192 -68.21 4.10 -27.83
C LEU A 192 -69.03 3.56 -26.65
N LEU A 193 -68.97 4.19 -25.49
CA LEU A 193 -69.78 3.85 -24.32
C LEU A 193 -71.24 4.28 -24.51
N ILE A 194 -71.48 5.40 -25.19
CA ILE A 194 -72.82 5.82 -25.63
C ILE A 194 -73.36 4.80 -26.64
N ASP A 195 -72.59 4.49 -27.68
CA ASP A 195 -72.95 3.51 -28.70
C ASP A 195 -73.16 2.11 -28.10
N HIS A 196 -72.33 1.71 -27.11
CA HIS A 196 -72.49 0.44 -26.41
C HIS A 196 -73.73 0.43 -25.51
N LYS A 197 -74.14 1.55 -24.90
CA LYS A 197 -75.41 1.60 -24.17
C LYS A 197 -76.60 1.45 -25.12
N GLU A 198 -76.53 2.06 -26.30
CA GLU A 198 -77.54 1.89 -27.35
C GLU A 198 -77.58 0.45 -27.87
N LEU A 199 -76.41 -0.12 -28.16
CA LEU A 199 -76.29 -1.51 -28.63
C LEU A 199 -76.64 -2.51 -27.54
N LYS A 200 -76.36 -2.22 -26.26
CA LYS A 200 -76.76 -3.04 -25.12
C LYS A 200 -78.26 -3.00 -24.92
N ALA A 201 -78.93 -1.86 -25.14
CA ALA A 201 -80.39 -1.84 -25.16
C ALA A 201 -80.96 -2.75 -26.26
N VAL A 202 -80.34 -2.77 -27.45
CA VAL A 202 -80.71 -3.68 -28.55
C VAL A 202 -80.33 -5.14 -28.25
N HIS A 203 -79.20 -5.37 -27.58
CA HIS A 203 -78.70 -6.69 -27.20
C HIS A 203 -79.50 -7.29 -26.05
N ASP A 204 -79.87 -6.53 -25.03
CA ASP A 204 -80.75 -6.96 -23.93
C ASP A 204 -82.16 -7.27 -24.48
N GLN A 205 -82.63 -6.51 -25.48
CA GLN A 205 -83.85 -6.81 -26.24
C GLN A 205 -83.73 -8.09 -27.11
N ALA A 206 -82.52 -8.46 -27.53
CA ALA A 206 -82.24 -9.71 -28.25
C ALA A 206 -81.92 -10.91 -27.33
N LEU A 207 -81.35 -10.67 -26.15
CA LEU A 207 -81.05 -11.65 -25.11
C LEU A 207 -82.31 -12.11 -24.38
N ASP A 208 -83.31 -11.23 -24.21
CA ASP A 208 -84.67 -11.63 -23.80
C ASP A 208 -85.32 -12.61 -24.80
N HIS A 209 -84.84 -12.62 -26.05
CA HIS A 209 -85.27 -13.56 -27.08
C HIS A 209 -84.37 -14.81 -27.23
N LEU A 210 -83.19 -14.87 -26.60
CA LEU A 210 -82.20 -15.93 -26.80
C LEU A 210 -81.51 -16.37 -25.49
N ALA A 211 -82.26 -16.48 -24.40
CA ALA A 211 -81.76 -17.07 -23.15
C ALA A 211 -81.63 -18.59 -23.28
N HIS A 212 -80.46 -19.09 -23.70
CA HIS A 212 -80.02 -20.46 -23.46
C HIS A 212 -78.88 -20.51 -22.43
N PRO A 213 -79.00 -21.28 -21.33
CA PRO A 213 -78.13 -21.21 -20.14
C PRO A 213 -76.78 -21.93 -20.23
N MET A 214 -76.29 -22.28 -21.43
CA MET A 214 -75.14 -23.22 -21.56
C MET A 214 -73.77 -22.57 -21.84
N LEU A 215 -73.69 -21.24 -22.04
CA LEU A 215 -72.41 -20.59 -22.37
C LEU A 215 -71.57 -20.23 -21.13
N ALA A 216 -72.23 -19.97 -19.99
CA ALA A 216 -71.57 -19.63 -18.73
C ALA A 216 -70.81 -20.83 -18.14
N ASP A 217 -71.35 -22.04 -18.31
CA ASP A 217 -70.70 -23.27 -17.84
C ASP A 217 -69.51 -23.68 -18.73
N TYR A 218 -69.53 -23.32 -20.02
CA TYR A 218 -68.42 -23.60 -20.94
C TYR A 218 -67.18 -22.74 -20.67
N LEU A 219 -67.37 -21.48 -20.27
CA LEU A 219 -66.26 -20.59 -19.88
C LEU A 219 -65.68 -20.95 -18.50
N LYS A 220 -66.51 -21.51 -17.60
CA LYS A 220 -66.07 -22.00 -16.29
C LYS A 220 -65.30 -23.32 -16.39
N ALA A 221 -65.66 -24.19 -17.35
CA ALA A 221 -64.96 -25.44 -17.62
C ALA A 221 -63.56 -25.21 -18.22
N ARG A 222 -63.40 -24.22 -19.12
CA ARG A 222 -62.13 -23.95 -19.81
C ARG A 222 -61.08 -23.26 -18.93
N GLY A 223 -61.49 -22.60 -17.85
CA GLY A 223 -60.59 -22.04 -16.83
C GLY A 223 -59.95 -23.09 -15.91
N ASN A 224 -60.51 -24.30 -15.85
CA ASN A 224 -60.03 -25.39 -14.99
C ASN A 224 -59.02 -26.34 -15.67
N GLU A 225 -58.79 -26.23 -16.98
CA GLU A 225 -57.88 -27.11 -17.74
C GLU A 225 -56.44 -26.57 -17.90
N LEU A 226 -56.16 -25.35 -17.44
CA LEU A 226 -54.80 -24.82 -17.36
C LEU A 226 -54.13 -25.34 -16.08
N GLY A 227 -53.62 -26.58 -16.15
CA GLY A 227 -52.72 -27.28 -15.23
C GLY A 227 -52.66 -26.76 -13.79
N VAL A 228 -53.13 -27.58 -12.83
CA VAL A 228 -53.10 -27.30 -11.39
C VAL A 228 -51.71 -26.81 -10.97
N MET A 229 -51.57 -25.48 -10.86
CA MET A 229 -50.35 -24.83 -10.37
C MET A 229 -50.05 -25.42 -9.00
N ARG A 230 -48.80 -25.78 -8.73
CA ARG A 230 -48.41 -26.33 -7.41
C ARG A 230 -48.96 -25.40 -6.32
N PRO A 231 -49.59 -25.95 -5.27
CA PRO A 231 -50.36 -25.16 -4.30
C PRO A 231 -49.50 -24.07 -3.61
N GLU A 232 -48.21 -24.33 -3.42
CA GLU A 232 -47.22 -23.39 -2.89
C GLU A 232 -47.05 -22.13 -3.76
N LEU A 233 -46.97 -22.29 -5.09
CA LEU A 233 -46.81 -21.18 -6.03
C LEU A 233 -48.08 -20.34 -6.13
N ARG A 234 -49.25 -20.97 -6.00
CA ARG A 234 -50.54 -20.28 -6.00
C ARG A 234 -50.69 -19.44 -4.73
N ALA A 235 -50.36 -20.01 -3.57
CA ALA A 235 -50.35 -19.31 -2.30
C ALA A 235 -49.31 -18.15 -2.29
N ALA A 236 -48.11 -18.38 -2.84
CA ALA A 236 -47.10 -17.35 -2.97
C ALA A 236 -47.54 -16.19 -3.88
N LEU A 237 -48.20 -16.49 -5.01
CA LEU A 237 -48.70 -15.48 -5.94
C LEU A 237 -49.83 -14.65 -5.31
N GLU A 238 -50.75 -15.30 -4.59
CA GLU A 238 -51.83 -14.63 -3.87
C GLU A 238 -51.30 -13.74 -2.74
N LYS A 239 -50.33 -14.24 -1.96
CA LYS A 239 -49.66 -13.46 -0.91
C LYS A 239 -48.81 -12.32 -1.46
N ALA A 240 -48.08 -12.54 -2.55
CA ALA A 240 -47.33 -11.49 -3.24
C ALA A 240 -48.26 -10.40 -3.79
N ARG A 241 -49.44 -10.77 -4.33
CA ARG A 241 -50.45 -9.82 -4.79
C ARG A 241 -51.11 -9.06 -3.63
N ALA A 242 -51.23 -9.67 -2.45
CA ALA A 242 -51.75 -9.01 -1.26
C ALA A 242 -50.76 -7.99 -0.66
N VAL A 243 -49.45 -8.26 -0.75
CA VAL A 243 -48.39 -7.41 -0.18
C VAL A 243 -47.86 -6.37 -1.19
N ILE A 244 -47.83 -6.70 -2.47
CA ILE A 244 -47.34 -5.84 -3.56
C ILE A 244 -48.55 -5.46 -4.42
N ARG A 245 -48.91 -4.17 -4.46
CA ARG A 245 -49.84 -3.63 -5.46
C ARG A 245 -49.18 -3.69 -6.84
N VAL A 246 -49.22 -4.87 -7.47
CA VAL A 246 -48.76 -5.04 -8.85
C VAL A 246 -49.84 -4.48 -9.79
N PRO A 247 -49.50 -3.54 -10.69
CA PRO A 247 -50.42 -3.07 -11.72
C PRO A 247 -50.95 -4.22 -12.57
N GLU A 248 -52.25 -4.26 -12.87
CA GLU A 248 -52.90 -5.38 -13.59
C GLU A 248 -52.27 -5.71 -14.94
N ASP A 249 -51.60 -4.73 -15.56
CA ASP A 249 -50.96 -4.86 -16.87
C ASP A 249 -49.78 -5.84 -16.86
N VAL A 250 -49.02 -5.92 -15.76
CA VAL A 250 -47.89 -6.85 -15.63
C VAL A 250 -48.38 -8.29 -15.46
N ALA A 251 -49.47 -8.49 -14.72
CA ALA A 251 -50.08 -9.81 -14.54
C ALA A 251 -50.66 -10.35 -15.86
N LYS A 252 -51.27 -9.48 -16.67
CA LYS A 252 -51.77 -9.84 -18.02
C LYS A 252 -50.63 -10.18 -18.98
N ALA A 253 -49.53 -9.43 -18.95
CA ALA A 253 -48.36 -9.69 -19.79
C ALA A 253 -47.69 -11.05 -19.47
N VAL A 254 -47.59 -11.41 -18.19
CA VAL A 254 -47.05 -12.72 -17.77
C VAL A 254 -47.97 -13.88 -18.19
N ALA A 255 -49.29 -13.69 -18.09
CA ALA A 255 -50.27 -14.69 -18.53
C ALA A 255 -50.20 -14.89 -20.06
N GLN A 256 -50.14 -13.80 -20.83
CA GLN A 256 -49.98 -13.85 -22.28
C GLN A 256 -48.66 -14.52 -22.70
N GLY A 257 -47.55 -14.22 -22.01
CA GLY A 257 -46.27 -14.87 -22.27
C GLY A 257 -46.30 -16.38 -22.05
N LYS A 258 -47.03 -16.84 -21.02
CA LYS A 258 -47.23 -18.28 -20.74
C LYS A 258 -48.00 -18.96 -21.88
N ASP A 259 -49.09 -18.34 -22.33
CA ASP A 259 -49.95 -18.91 -23.36
C ASP A 259 -49.26 -18.97 -24.72
N VAL A 260 -48.46 -17.95 -25.06
CA VAL A 260 -47.64 -17.94 -26.29
C VAL A 260 -46.55 -19.03 -26.26
N LEU A 261 -45.90 -19.25 -25.11
CA LEU A 261 -44.90 -20.31 -24.96
C LEU A 261 -45.50 -21.71 -25.13
N LEU A 262 -46.66 -21.96 -24.51
CA LEU A 262 -47.38 -23.23 -24.64
C LEU A 262 -47.88 -23.46 -26.07
N GLN A 263 -48.40 -22.42 -26.71
CA GLN A 263 -48.83 -22.48 -28.10
C GLN A 263 -47.65 -22.72 -29.06
N SER A 264 -46.48 -22.14 -28.78
CA SER A 264 -45.27 -22.37 -29.60
C SER A 264 -44.74 -23.81 -29.47
N HIS A 265 -44.83 -24.40 -28.28
CA HIS A 265 -44.41 -25.78 -28.04
C HIS A 265 -45.32 -26.78 -28.75
N GLU A 266 -46.63 -26.56 -28.71
CA GLU A 266 -47.62 -27.41 -29.40
C GLU A 266 -47.51 -27.25 -30.92
N SER A 267 -47.26 -26.03 -31.41
CA SER A 267 -47.03 -25.75 -32.83
C SER A 267 -45.74 -26.42 -33.34
N LEU A 268 -44.64 -26.37 -32.59
CA LEU A 268 -43.40 -27.07 -32.93
C LEU A 268 -43.58 -28.59 -32.92
N ARG A 269 -44.30 -29.13 -31.95
CA ARG A 269 -44.61 -30.57 -31.87
C ARG A 269 -45.44 -31.02 -33.08
N SER A 270 -46.52 -30.32 -33.40
CA SER A 270 -47.42 -30.65 -34.51
C SER A 270 -46.74 -30.61 -35.89
N ASN A 271 -45.77 -29.72 -36.10
CA ASN A 271 -45.03 -29.60 -37.35
C ASN A 271 -43.91 -30.65 -37.51
N VAL A 272 -43.40 -31.24 -36.43
CA VAL A 272 -42.33 -32.26 -36.47
C VAL A 272 -42.85 -33.69 -36.48
N ILE A 273 -44.07 -33.92 -35.95
CA ILE A 273 -44.76 -35.22 -35.98
C ILE A 273 -44.82 -35.88 -37.39
N PRO A 274 -45.15 -35.17 -38.49
CA PRO A 274 -45.29 -35.82 -39.80
C PRO A 274 -43.99 -36.31 -40.44
N PHE A 275 -42.81 -35.91 -39.93
CA PHE A 275 -41.52 -36.24 -40.55
C PHE A 275 -40.74 -37.34 -39.82
N VAL A 276 -40.98 -37.57 -38.53
CA VAL A 276 -40.12 -38.44 -37.69
C VAL A 276 -40.90 -39.51 -36.92
N GLY A 277 -42.23 -39.42 -36.89
CA GLY A 277 -43.09 -40.32 -36.11
C GLY A 277 -43.04 -40.07 -34.60
N ASP A 278 -44.14 -40.36 -33.92
CA ASP A 278 -44.40 -39.93 -32.53
C ASP A 278 -43.38 -40.46 -31.50
N LYS A 279 -42.72 -41.59 -31.78
CA LYS A 279 -41.69 -42.20 -30.92
C LYS A 279 -40.35 -41.46 -30.90
N HIS A 280 -40.02 -40.70 -31.95
CA HIS A 280 -38.73 -40.00 -32.08
C HIS A 280 -38.89 -38.48 -32.20
N ALA A 281 -40.13 -37.99 -32.36
CA ALA A 281 -40.46 -36.58 -32.45
C ALA A 281 -39.94 -35.78 -31.23
N SER A 282 -40.05 -36.32 -30.01
CA SER A 282 -39.58 -35.66 -28.77
C SER A 282 -38.04 -35.51 -28.73
N THR A 283 -37.30 -36.55 -29.12
CA THR A 283 -35.83 -36.51 -29.11
C THR A 283 -35.29 -35.61 -30.22
N VAL A 284 -35.90 -35.64 -31.41
CA VAL A 284 -35.51 -34.78 -32.53
C VAL A 284 -35.91 -33.33 -32.31
N THR A 285 -37.09 -33.04 -31.74
CA THR A 285 -37.41 -31.66 -31.30
C THR A 285 -36.45 -31.19 -30.24
N LEU A 286 -36.05 -32.01 -29.27
CA LEU A 286 -35.07 -31.62 -28.26
C LEU A 286 -33.70 -31.29 -28.89
N ILE A 287 -33.22 -32.10 -29.84
CA ILE A 287 -31.95 -31.87 -30.55
C ILE A 287 -32.04 -30.63 -31.43
N VAL A 288 -33.13 -30.45 -32.18
CA VAL A 288 -33.34 -29.29 -33.05
C VAL A 288 -33.49 -28.02 -32.22
N ILE A 289 -34.25 -28.05 -31.11
CA ILE A 289 -34.38 -26.92 -30.18
C ILE A 289 -33.02 -26.61 -29.53
N SER A 290 -32.25 -27.63 -29.13
CA SER A 290 -30.90 -27.44 -28.55
C SER A 290 -29.91 -26.85 -29.56
N LEU A 291 -29.94 -27.32 -30.81
CA LEU A 291 -29.09 -26.81 -31.89
C LEU A 291 -29.51 -25.41 -32.34
N LEU A 292 -30.81 -25.11 -32.35
CA LEU A 292 -31.37 -23.79 -32.66
C LEU A 292 -31.13 -22.79 -31.52
N MET A 293 -31.09 -23.27 -30.27
CA MET A 293 -30.71 -22.49 -29.09
C MET A 293 -29.19 -22.31 -28.95
N ALA A 294 -28.36 -23.14 -29.59
CA ALA A 294 -26.91 -23.03 -29.45
C ALA A 294 -26.34 -21.68 -29.95
N PRO A 295 -26.73 -21.11 -31.12
CA PRO A 295 -26.29 -19.79 -31.53
C PRO A 295 -26.71 -18.64 -30.59
N PRO A 296 -27.99 -18.51 -30.14
CA PRO A 296 -28.35 -17.47 -29.17
C PRO A 296 -27.70 -17.70 -27.80
N VAL A 297 -27.55 -18.94 -27.33
CA VAL A 297 -26.81 -19.23 -26.09
C VAL A 297 -25.34 -18.85 -26.24
N TYR A 298 -24.71 -19.14 -27.37
CA TYR A 298 -23.33 -18.75 -27.65
C TYR A 298 -23.17 -17.22 -27.75
N ALA A 299 -24.11 -16.54 -28.39
CA ALA A 299 -24.15 -15.08 -28.45
C ALA A 299 -24.36 -14.45 -27.06
N VAL A 300 -25.21 -15.04 -26.22
CA VAL A 300 -25.38 -14.64 -24.81
C VAL A 300 -24.09 -14.89 -24.04
N VAL A 301 -23.41 -16.02 -24.22
CA VAL A 301 -22.11 -16.28 -23.58
C VAL A 301 -21.05 -15.26 -24.02
N LEU A 302 -20.97 -14.92 -25.30
CA LEU A 302 -20.06 -13.88 -25.81
C LEU A 302 -20.43 -12.49 -25.29
N PHE A 303 -21.72 -12.16 -25.26
CA PHE A 303 -22.23 -10.91 -24.71
C PHE A 303 -21.92 -10.79 -23.22
N VAL A 304 -22.18 -11.84 -22.45
CA VAL A 304 -21.87 -11.95 -21.02
C VAL A 304 -20.36 -11.86 -20.79
N ARG A 305 -19.53 -12.46 -21.64
CA ARG A 305 -18.06 -12.27 -21.60
C ARG A 305 -17.66 -10.81 -21.85
N GLY A 306 -18.30 -10.13 -22.81
CA GLY A 306 -18.11 -8.70 -23.06
C GLY A 306 -18.61 -7.82 -21.92
N LEU A 307 -19.74 -8.19 -21.31
CA LEU A 307 -20.36 -7.49 -20.20
C LEU A 307 -19.52 -7.65 -18.93
N GLN A 308 -18.93 -8.82 -18.68
CA GLN A 308 -18.04 -9.07 -17.55
C GLN A 308 -16.76 -8.23 -17.61
N ARG A 309 -16.16 -8.02 -18.80
CA ARG A 309 -15.02 -7.09 -18.94
C ARG A 309 -15.37 -5.68 -18.49
N ARG A 310 -16.64 -5.28 -18.62
CA ARG A 310 -17.15 -3.98 -18.21
C ARG A 310 -17.71 -3.94 -16.78
N LEU A 311 -18.30 -5.04 -16.30
CA LEU A 311 -19.01 -5.12 -15.01
C LEU A 311 -18.22 -5.78 -13.89
N GLN A 312 -16.99 -6.23 -14.14
CA GLN A 312 -16.15 -6.88 -13.13
C GLN A 312 -16.90 -7.98 -12.34
N ALA A 313 -17.53 -8.92 -13.06
CA ALA A 313 -18.45 -9.92 -12.48
C ALA A 313 -17.88 -10.69 -11.26
N GLN A 314 -16.55 -10.82 -11.16
CA GLN A 314 -15.85 -11.39 -10.00
C GLN A 314 -16.20 -10.65 -8.69
N HIS A 315 -16.21 -9.31 -8.71
CA HIS A 315 -16.46 -8.50 -7.51
C HIS A 315 -17.91 -8.64 -7.08
N PHE A 316 -18.82 -8.76 -8.05
CA PHE A 316 -20.24 -8.92 -7.75
C PHE A 316 -20.55 -10.31 -7.18
N VAL A 317 -19.98 -11.41 -7.73
CA VAL A 317 -20.09 -12.74 -7.09
C VAL A 317 -19.50 -12.71 -5.68
N LEU A 318 -18.35 -12.05 -5.49
CA LEU A 318 -17.70 -11.93 -4.19
C LEU A 318 -18.59 -11.20 -3.19
N VAL A 319 -19.17 -10.07 -3.59
CA VAL A 319 -20.12 -9.29 -2.75
C VAL A 319 -21.36 -10.11 -2.44
N LEU A 320 -21.92 -10.84 -3.41
CA LEU A 320 -23.11 -11.66 -3.18
C LEU A 320 -22.82 -12.85 -2.24
N ASN A 321 -21.70 -13.56 -2.41
CA ASN A 321 -21.27 -14.62 -1.49
C ASN A 321 -21.02 -14.06 -0.08
N PHE A 322 -20.40 -12.88 0.02
CA PHE A 322 -20.16 -12.22 1.30
C PHE A 322 -21.48 -11.81 1.99
N LEU A 323 -22.41 -11.22 1.23
CA LEU A 323 -23.71 -10.83 1.76
C LEU A 323 -24.52 -12.05 2.21
N ALA A 324 -24.53 -13.13 1.42
CA ALA A 324 -25.16 -14.40 1.79
C ALA A 324 -24.56 -14.96 3.09
N MET A 325 -23.22 -14.96 3.19
CA MET A 325 -22.52 -15.42 4.39
C MET A 325 -22.89 -14.59 5.62
N CYS A 326 -22.83 -13.26 5.53
CA CYS A 326 -23.22 -12.37 6.62
C CYS A 326 -24.68 -12.55 7.02
N PHE A 327 -25.58 -12.70 6.04
CA PHE A 327 -27.00 -12.93 6.30
C PHE A 327 -27.23 -14.23 7.08
N PHE A 328 -26.72 -15.37 6.59
CA PHE A 328 -26.91 -16.65 7.30
C PHE A 328 -26.19 -16.70 8.64
N LEU A 329 -25.04 -16.04 8.76
CA LEU A 329 -24.32 -15.93 10.03
C LEU A 329 -25.12 -15.09 11.04
N ALA A 330 -25.67 -13.95 10.63
CA ALA A 330 -26.53 -13.12 11.47
C ALA A 330 -27.77 -13.89 11.91
N MET A 331 -28.43 -14.61 11.00
CA MET A 331 -29.56 -15.48 11.30
C MET A 331 -29.18 -16.57 12.30
N GLY A 332 -28.03 -17.24 12.12
CA GLY A 332 -27.53 -18.25 13.04
C GLY A 332 -27.23 -17.70 14.44
N ILE A 333 -26.52 -16.57 14.53
CA ILE A 333 -26.18 -15.90 15.79
C ILE A 333 -27.45 -15.44 16.51
N SER A 334 -28.37 -14.80 15.80
CA SER A 334 -29.64 -14.35 16.36
C SER A 334 -30.46 -15.54 16.87
N SER A 335 -30.52 -16.66 16.16
CA SER A 335 -31.21 -17.86 16.63
C SER A 335 -30.57 -18.48 17.89
N ILE A 336 -29.24 -18.37 18.05
CA ILE A 336 -28.58 -18.76 19.32
C ILE A 336 -28.97 -17.81 20.45
N LEU A 337 -28.87 -16.50 20.23
CA LEU A 337 -29.11 -15.48 21.26
C LEU A 337 -30.54 -15.50 21.80
N PHE A 338 -31.52 -15.73 20.93
CA PHE A 338 -32.92 -15.74 21.31
C PHE A 338 -33.45 -17.13 21.69
N HIS A 339 -32.62 -18.18 21.58
CA HIS A 339 -33.02 -19.59 21.80
C HIS A 339 -34.27 -20.02 21.00
N VAL A 340 -34.62 -19.28 19.95
CA VAL A 340 -35.80 -19.47 19.09
C VAL A 340 -35.34 -19.21 17.65
N ASP A 341 -35.89 -19.97 16.69
CA ASP A 341 -35.64 -19.70 15.27
C ASP A 341 -36.15 -18.30 14.92
N VAL A 342 -35.24 -17.42 14.51
CA VAL A 342 -35.54 -16.03 14.16
C VAL A 342 -36.58 -15.96 13.05
N LEU A 343 -36.55 -16.88 12.08
CA LEU A 343 -37.55 -16.91 11.01
C LEU A 343 -38.93 -17.25 11.54
N GLN A 344 -39.02 -18.19 12.48
CA GLN A 344 -40.27 -18.56 13.13
C GLN A 344 -40.79 -17.42 14.02
N SER A 345 -39.91 -16.74 14.74
CA SER A 345 -40.27 -15.58 15.57
C SER A 345 -40.85 -14.44 14.71
N VAL A 346 -40.25 -14.16 13.55
CA VAL A 346 -40.76 -13.15 12.61
C VAL A 346 -42.07 -13.59 11.96
N GLN A 347 -42.22 -14.87 11.64
CA GLN A 347 -43.47 -15.44 11.12
C GLN A 347 -44.64 -15.25 12.10
N GLN A 348 -44.41 -15.50 13.39
CA GLN A 348 -45.42 -15.35 14.44
C GLN A 348 -45.72 -13.89 14.78
N GLY A 349 -44.71 -13.01 14.77
CA GLY A 349 -44.87 -11.60 15.12
C GLY A 349 -45.47 -10.76 14.00
N ASN A 350 -45.07 -10.99 12.75
CA ASN A 350 -45.56 -10.23 11.59
C ASN A 350 -45.49 -11.06 10.29
N PRO A 351 -46.56 -11.81 9.96
CA PRO A 351 -46.56 -12.75 8.84
C PRO A 351 -46.42 -12.07 7.46
N ALA A 352 -46.85 -10.81 7.32
CA ALA A 352 -46.69 -10.06 6.08
C ALA A 352 -45.22 -9.70 5.83
N THR A 353 -44.52 -9.22 6.86
CA THR A 353 -43.07 -8.92 6.78
C THR A 353 -42.25 -10.20 6.56
N TYR A 354 -42.65 -11.30 7.21
CA TYR A 354 -42.05 -12.62 6.98
C TYR A 354 -42.19 -13.07 5.53
N THR A 355 -43.38 -12.97 4.95
CA THR A 355 -43.64 -13.33 3.55
C THR A 355 -42.78 -12.51 2.59
N LEU A 356 -42.72 -11.19 2.80
CA LEU A 356 -41.88 -10.30 1.99
C LEU A 356 -40.39 -10.67 2.09
N LEU A 357 -39.92 -10.96 3.31
CA LEU A 357 -38.55 -11.41 3.56
C LEU A 357 -38.24 -12.71 2.81
N GLN A 358 -39.14 -13.70 2.84
CA GLN A 358 -38.99 -14.98 2.13
C GLN A 358 -38.96 -14.79 0.61
N LEU A 359 -39.78 -13.90 0.06
CA LEU A 359 -39.74 -13.54 -1.36
C LEU A 359 -38.43 -12.85 -1.74
N MET A 360 -37.93 -11.95 -0.89
CA MET A 360 -36.64 -11.30 -1.09
C MET A 360 -35.47 -12.29 -1.05
N ILE A 361 -35.46 -13.24 -0.11
CA ILE A 361 -34.40 -14.26 -0.02
C ILE A 361 -34.42 -15.17 -1.25
N LEU A 362 -35.60 -15.57 -1.73
CA LEU A 362 -35.72 -16.36 -2.95
C LEU A 362 -35.22 -15.58 -4.18
N ALA A 363 -35.60 -14.30 -4.31
CA ALA A 363 -35.11 -13.44 -5.38
C ALA A 363 -33.59 -13.27 -5.32
N PHE A 364 -33.03 -13.09 -4.12
CA PHE A 364 -31.60 -13.04 -3.90
C PHE A 364 -30.90 -14.33 -4.36
N PHE A 365 -31.44 -15.50 -4.04
CA PHE A 365 -30.87 -16.78 -4.51
C PHE A 365 -30.90 -16.92 -6.03
N LEU A 366 -31.96 -16.47 -6.70
CA LEU A 366 -32.03 -16.50 -8.16
C LEU A 366 -30.96 -15.59 -8.80
N VAL A 367 -30.81 -14.37 -8.28
CA VAL A 367 -29.78 -13.42 -8.73
C VAL A 367 -28.39 -13.98 -8.45
N HIS A 368 -28.17 -14.53 -7.26
CA HIS A 368 -26.91 -15.14 -6.86
C HIS A 368 -26.52 -16.31 -7.76
N LEU A 369 -27.44 -17.26 -7.97
CA LEU A 369 -27.19 -18.43 -8.78
C LEU A 369 -26.94 -18.06 -10.25
N GLY A 370 -27.77 -17.17 -10.80
CA GLY A 370 -27.61 -16.68 -12.18
C GLY A 370 -26.25 -16.02 -12.37
N TRP A 371 -25.84 -15.15 -11.44
CA TRP A 371 -24.56 -14.46 -11.52
C TRP A 371 -23.36 -15.40 -11.28
N SER A 372 -23.52 -16.40 -10.41
CA SER A 372 -22.50 -17.43 -10.16
C SER A 372 -22.27 -18.31 -11.38
N VAL A 373 -23.33 -18.68 -12.12
CA VAL A 373 -23.23 -19.41 -13.39
C VAL A 373 -22.54 -18.59 -14.46
N VAL A 374 -22.94 -17.31 -14.60
CA VAL A 374 -22.27 -16.35 -15.50
C VAL A 374 -20.77 -16.30 -15.22
N TYR A 375 -20.38 -16.19 -13.95
CA TYR A 375 -18.98 -16.18 -13.57
C TYR A 375 -18.26 -17.52 -13.85
N GLY A 376 -18.90 -18.66 -13.57
CA GLY A 376 -18.34 -19.99 -13.86
C GLY A 376 -18.12 -20.27 -15.36
N LEU A 377 -18.91 -19.67 -16.24
CA LEU A 377 -18.75 -19.81 -17.70
C LEU A 377 -17.58 -18.98 -18.27
N VAL A 378 -17.09 -18.00 -17.51
CA VAL A 378 -16.16 -16.99 -18.00
C VAL A 378 -14.82 -16.98 -17.25
N VAL A 379 -14.75 -17.52 -16.02
CA VAL A 379 -13.50 -17.50 -15.26
C VAL A 379 -12.42 -18.35 -15.94
N THR A 380 -11.24 -17.75 -16.09
CA THR A 380 -9.98 -18.40 -16.50
C THR A 380 -8.96 -18.06 -15.40
N PRO A 381 -8.20 -19.02 -14.83
CA PRO A 381 -7.86 -20.36 -15.32
C PRO A 381 -8.84 -21.51 -14.92
N THR A 382 -8.73 -22.65 -15.60
CA THR A 382 -9.58 -23.85 -15.44
C THR A 382 -9.67 -24.39 -14.01
N ASN A 383 -8.61 -24.29 -13.22
CA ASN A 383 -8.61 -24.72 -11.81
C ASN A 383 -9.58 -23.91 -10.95
N VAL A 384 -9.66 -22.59 -11.18
CA VAL A 384 -10.62 -21.70 -10.51
C VAL A 384 -12.04 -21.98 -11.00
N GLN A 385 -12.17 -22.32 -12.28
CA GLN A 385 -13.43 -22.67 -12.90
C GLN A 385 -14.07 -23.92 -12.26
N ILE A 386 -13.27 -24.97 -12.03
CA ILE A 386 -13.73 -26.19 -11.34
C ILE A 386 -14.21 -25.87 -9.92
N GLY A 387 -13.43 -25.08 -9.17
CA GLY A 387 -13.83 -24.64 -7.83
C GLY A 387 -15.15 -23.87 -7.82
N GLN A 388 -15.37 -23.02 -8.83
CA GLN A 388 -16.63 -22.30 -9.00
C GLN A 388 -17.81 -23.22 -9.35
N TRP A 389 -17.61 -24.21 -10.23
CA TRP A 389 -18.67 -25.18 -10.55
C TRP A 389 -19.07 -26.04 -9.36
N ILE A 390 -18.09 -26.47 -8.55
CA ILE A 390 -18.36 -27.16 -7.29
C ILE A 390 -19.19 -26.26 -6.37
N HIS A 391 -18.81 -24.98 -6.22
CA HIS A 391 -19.57 -24.02 -5.41
C HIS A 391 -21.01 -23.84 -5.90
N ILE A 392 -21.24 -23.75 -7.22
CA ILE A 392 -22.58 -23.65 -7.82
C ILE A 392 -23.42 -24.90 -7.46
N LEU A 393 -22.84 -26.10 -7.55
CA LEU A 393 -23.55 -27.33 -7.21
C LEU A 393 -23.95 -27.39 -5.73
N VAL A 394 -23.04 -27.00 -4.82
CA VAL A 394 -23.34 -26.98 -3.38
C VAL A 394 -24.35 -25.87 -3.06
N SER A 395 -24.25 -24.71 -3.71
CA SER A 395 -25.22 -23.61 -3.57
C SER A 395 -26.60 -24.02 -4.08
N LEU A 396 -26.68 -24.78 -5.18
CA LEU A 396 -27.94 -25.33 -5.66
C LEU A 396 -28.56 -26.30 -4.65
N ALA A 397 -27.76 -27.16 -4.02
CA ALA A 397 -28.24 -28.05 -2.95
C ALA A 397 -28.80 -27.26 -1.75
N ILE A 398 -28.15 -26.17 -1.35
CA ILE A 398 -28.65 -25.26 -0.31
C ILE A 398 -29.95 -24.60 -0.72
N ILE A 399 -30.04 -24.07 -1.94
CA ILE A 399 -31.24 -23.39 -2.44
C ILE A 399 -32.41 -24.37 -2.50
N THR A 400 -32.20 -25.60 -2.98
CA THR A 400 -33.22 -26.65 -2.98
C THR A 400 -33.66 -27.00 -1.57
N HIS A 401 -32.71 -27.24 -0.66
CA HIS A 401 -33.03 -27.55 0.73
C HIS A 401 -33.78 -26.39 1.42
N TYR A 402 -33.38 -25.14 1.17
CA TYR A 402 -34.07 -23.95 1.66
C TYR A 402 -35.49 -23.84 1.07
N TYR A 403 -35.63 -24.06 -0.24
CA TYR A 403 -36.92 -24.02 -0.91
C TYR A 403 -37.89 -25.02 -0.30
N GLU A 404 -37.45 -26.27 -0.09
CA GLU A 404 -38.30 -27.36 0.42
C GLU A 404 -38.59 -27.26 1.91
N ASN A 405 -37.65 -26.77 2.72
CA ASN A 405 -37.78 -26.83 4.18
C ASN A 405 -38.17 -25.51 4.84
N ILE A 406 -37.96 -24.37 4.16
CA ILE A 406 -38.25 -23.04 4.70
C ILE A 406 -39.30 -22.35 3.82
N TRP A 407 -38.99 -22.16 2.54
CA TRP A 407 -39.82 -21.29 1.68
C TRP A 407 -41.20 -21.89 1.36
N SER A 408 -41.27 -23.16 0.96
CA SER A 408 -42.54 -23.84 0.65
C SER A 408 -43.47 -23.86 1.87
N LYS A 409 -42.92 -24.20 3.05
CA LYS A 409 -43.64 -24.22 4.32
C LYS A 409 -44.09 -22.82 4.72
N ALA A 410 -43.24 -21.81 4.56
CA ALA A 410 -43.59 -20.42 4.79
C ALA A 410 -44.76 -19.95 3.92
N MET A 411 -44.76 -20.31 2.63
CA MET A 411 -45.84 -19.93 1.72
C MET A 411 -47.15 -20.67 2.02
N LEU A 412 -47.08 -21.86 2.61
CA LEU A 412 -48.23 -22.64 3.08
C LEU A 412 -48.66 -22.30 4.52
N ASP A 413 -48.06 -21.29 5.17
CA ASP A 413 -48.24 -20.95 6.60
C ASP A 413 -48.02 -22.13 7.55
N GLN A 414 -47.18 -23.08 7.15
CA GLN A 414 -46.78 -24.21 7.98
C GLN A 414 -45.56 -23.83 8.81
N ASP A 415 -45.47 -24.38 10.02
CA ASP A 415 -44.27 -24.28 10.82
C ASP A 415 -43.10 -24.97 10.13
N HIS A 416 -41.98 -24.25 10.01
CA HIS A 416 -40.73 -24.80 9.56
C HIS A 416 -39.87 -25.12 10.79
N GLN A 417 -39.33 -26.33 10.86
CA GLN A 417 -38.37 -26.72 11.88
C GLN A 417 -37.02 -26.86 11.22
N VAL A 418 -36.19 -25.82 11.36
CA VAL A 418 -34.81 -25.86 10.88
C VAL A 418 -33.87 -25.73 12.06
N HIS A 419 -32.91 -26.65 12.14
CA HIS A 419 -31.89 -26.58 13.17
C HIS A 419 -30.99 -25.37 12.94
N VAL A 420 -30.63 -24.69 14.03
CA VAL A 420 -29.73 -23.52 14.01
C VAL A 420 -28.41 -23.82 13.29
N GLY A 421 -27.90 -25.05 13.41
CA GLY A 421 -26.69 -25.52 12.71
C GLY A 421 -26.77 -25.45 11.18
N THR A 422 -27.97 -25.50 10.60
CA THR A 422 -28.18 -25.41 9.16
C THR A 422 -27.83 -24.01 8.62
N PHE A 423 -28.12 -22.94 9.38
CA PHE A 423 -27.74 -21.58 8.97
C PHE A 423 -26.21 -21.39 8.99
N PHE A 424 -25.52 -21.97 9.98
CA PHE A 424 -24.04 -21.96 10.00
C PHE A 424 -23.44 -22.76 8.85
N LEU A 425 -24.05 -23.90 8.50
CA LEU A 425 -23.63 -24.68 7.33
C LEU A 425 -23.77 -23.87 6.04
N TYR A 426 -24.87 -23.14 5.87
CA TYR A 426 -25.05 -22.26 4.72
C TYR A 426 -24.00 -21.14 4.69
N ALA A 427 -23.77 -20.48 5.82
CA ALA A 427 -22.75 -19.43 5.94
C ALA A 427 -21.35 -19.97 5.57
N LEU A 428 -21.01 -21.18 6.00
CA LEU A 428 -19.75 -21.83 5.68
C LEU A 428 -19.61 -22.11 4.17
N VAL A 429 -20.66 -22.60 3.52
CA VAL A 429 -20.63 -22.85 2.07
C VAL A 429 -20.46 -21.55 1.29
N TYR A 430 -21.18 -20.49 1.64
CA TYR A 430 -21.02 -19.20 0.98
C TYR A 430 -19.66 -18.54 1.29
N MET A 431 -19.06 -18.82 2.46
CA MET A 431 -17.67 -18.47 2.77
C MET A 431 -16.68 -19.21 1.87
N LEU A 432 -16.84 -20.53 1.69
CA LEU A 432 -15.99 -21.33 0.80
C LEU A 432 -16.08 -20.84 -0.66
N GLY A 433 -17.27 -20.37 -1.07
CA GLY A 433 -17.49 -19.70 -2.35
C GLY A 433 -16.71 -18.40 -2.58
N LEU A 434 -16.17 -17.78 -1.52
CA LEU A 434 -15.29 -16.61 -1.65
C LEU A 434 -13.90 -16.99 -2.19
N VAL A 435 -13.44 -18.23 -1.94
CA VAL A 435 -12.09 -18.66 -2.31
C VAL A 435 -11.86 -18.64 -3.83
N PRO A 436 -12.74 -19.23 -4.68
CA PRO A 436 -12.61 -19.11 -6.13
C PRO A 436 -12.67 -17.67 -6.64
N ALA A 437 -13.51 -16.82 -6.02
CA ALA A 437 -13.63 -15.41 -6.38
C ALA A 437 -12.36 -14.60 -6.05
N MET A 438 -11.78 -14.81 -4.88
CA MET A 438 -10.53 -14.15 -4.46
C MET A 438 -9.33 -14.62 -5.29
N LEU A 439 -9.25 -15.92 -5.60
CA LEU A 439 -8.17 -16.47 -6.43
C LEU A 439 -8.22 -15.91 -7.86
N ALA A 440 -9.42 -15.76 -8.45
CA ALA A 440 -9.55 -15.10 -9.75
C ALA A 440 -9.15 -13.62 -9.71
N ALA A 441 -9.54 -12.90 -8.66
CA ALA A 441 -9.19 -11.49 -8.48
C ALA A 441 -7.67 -11.29 -8.31
N ALA A 442 -7.01 -12.20 -7.59
CA ALA A 442 -5.55 -12.20 -7.47
C ALA A 442 -4.87 -12.49 -8.82
N TYR A 443 -5.41 -13.44 -9.59
CA TYR A 443 -4.84 -13.82 -10.89
C TYR A 443 -4.91 -12.67 -11.90
N THR A 444 -6.07 -12.02 -12.02
CA THR A 444 -6.27 -10.87 -12.92
C THR A 444 -5.35 -9.70 -12.59
N LYS A 445 -5.08 -9.44 -11.30
CA LYS A 445 -4.14 -8.41 -10.85
C LYS A 445 -2.67 -8.74 -11.15
N VAL A 446 -2.29 -10.01 -11.13
CA VAL A 446 -0.94 -10.45 -11.50
C VAL A 446 -0.72 -10.34 -13.01
N GLU A 447 -1.73 -10.71 -13.80
CA GLU A 447 -1.69 -10.64 -15.26
C GLU A 447 -1.60 -9.18 -15.74
N SER A 448 -2.36 -8.25 -15.14
CA SER A 448 -2.29 -6.83 -15.48
C SER A 448 -0.96 -6.15 -15.11
N LYS A 449 -0.13 -6.76 -14.25
CA LYS A 449 1.21 -6.26 -13.92
C LYS A 449 2.28 -6.80 -14.86
N ARG A 450 1.98 -7.85 -15.64
CA ARG A 450 2.91 -8.45 -16.61
C ARG A 450 2.74 -7.86 -18.01
N SER A 451 1.53 -7.39 -18.36
CA SER A 451 1.24 -6.59 -19.55
C SER A 451 1.61 -5.13 -19.31
#